data_AF-A0A534M6H0-F1
#
_entry.id   AF-A0A534M6H0-F1
#
_cell.length_a   1.000
_cell.length_b   1.000
_cell.length_c   1.000
_cell.angle_alpha   90.00
_cell.angle_beta   90.00
_cell.angle_gamma   90.00
#
_symmetry.space_group_name_H-M   'P 1'
#
loop_
_entity.id
_entity.type
_entity.pdbx_description
1 polymer ?
#
loop_
_entity_poly.entity_id
_entity_poly.type
_entity_poly.pdbx_seq_one_letter_code
_entity_poly.pdbx_strand_id
1 'polypeptide(L)'
;RSKDGRYDIVVEGRRRFRILGLDRSRPYLRADVEFLEDPLGPDADSLAEAVARLFEGVVQAIEARGHVIIDERWNQLDPRSLSYRVAAILPAADDTRQELLEILDVASRLRREAELLMSIHRIGVEAGAA
;
A
#
# COMPACT_ATOMS: atom_id res chain seq x y z
N ARG A 1 10.89 26.09 4.14
CA ARG A 1 10.98 26.77 2.83
C ARG A 1 12.44 26.80 2.44
N SER A 2 12.83 26.16 1.34
CA SER A 2 14.20 26.20 0.83
C SER A 2 14.55 27.60 0.35
N LYS A 3 15.84 27.87 0.09
CA LYS A 3 16.31 29.16 -0.44
C LYS A 3 15.68 29.50 -1.80
N ASP A 4 15.26 28.49 -2.55
CA ASP A 4 14.58 28.63 -3.85
C ASP A 4 13.06 28.74 -3.74
N GLY A 5 12.52 28.86 -2.52
CA GLY A 5 11.09 29.02 -2.28
C GLY A 5 10.27 27.73 -2.32
N ARG A 6 10.89 26.55 -2.46
CA ARG A 6 10.21 25.25 -2.41
C ARG A 6 9.88 24.84 -0.97
N TYR A 7 8.88 23.98 -0.83
CA TYR A 7 8.50 23.37 0.44
C TYR A 7 8.69 21.86 0.35
N ASP A 8 9.26 21.29 1.40
CA ASP A 8 9.19 19.85 1.63
C ASP A 8 7.96 19.61 2.51
N ILE A 9 6.98 18.90 1.96
CA ILE A 9 5.69 18.65 2.60
C ILE A 9 5.63 17.18 2.96
N VAL A 10 5.44 16.91 4.25
CA VAL A 10 5.14 15.57 4.75
C VAL A 10 3.63 15.43 4.83
N VAL A 11 3.10 14.36 4.25
CA VAL A 11 1.65 14.09 4.22
C VAL A 11 1.36 12.73 4.84
N GLU A 12 0.18 12.60 5.43
CA GLU A 12 -0.35 11.34 5.94
C GLU A 12 -1.72 11.09 5.31
N GLY A 13 -1.85 9.97 4.60
CA GLY A 13 -3.13 9.53 4.04
C GLY A 13 -4.09 9.18 5.18
N ARG A 14 -5.35 9.64 5.10
CA ARG A 14 -6.36 9.44 6.16
C ARG A 14 -7.53 8.58 5.73
N ARG A 15 -8.18 8.95 4.63
CA ARG A 15 -9.42 8.31 4.15
C ARG A 15 -9.36 8.21 2.64
N ARG A 16 -9.88 7.09 2.13
CA ARG A 16 -10.11 6.92 0.70
C ARG A 16 -11.30 7.76 0.27
N PHE A 17 -11.23 8.28 -0.94
CA PHE A 17 -12.30 9.06 -1.54
C PHE A 17 -12.33 8.84 -3.04
N ARG A 18 -13.49 9.04 -3.64
CA ARG A 18 -13.71 9.10 -5.08
C ARG A 18 -13.84 10.56 -5.50
N ILE A 19 -13.15 10.95 -6.57
CA ILE A 19 -13.33 12.26 -7.19
C ILE A 19 -14.63 12.23 -8.00
N LEU A 20 -15.55 13.15 -7.69
CA LEU A 20 -16.81 13.34 -8.41
C LEU A 20 -16.68 14.37 -9.52
N GLY A 21 -15.80 15.36 -9.33
CA GLY A 21 -15.56 16.43 -10.29
C GLY A 21 -14.30 17.22 -9.94
N LEU A 22 -13.68 17.82 -10.96
CA LEU A 22 -12.52 18.69 -10.80
C LEU A 22 -12.87 20.13 -11.15
N ASP A 23 -12.58 21.03 -10.24
CA ASP A 23 -12.63 22.47 -10.45
C ASP A 23 -11.23 23.01 -10.77
N ARG A 24 -11.10 23.60 -11.96
CA ARG A 24 -9.88 24.17 -12.53
C ARG A 24 -9.88 25.70 -12.58
N SER A 25 -10.84 26.36 -11.90
CA SER A 25 -10.97 27.83 -11.89
C SER A 25 -9.84 28.56 -11.15
N ARG A 26 -8.98 27.83 -10.44
CA ARG A 26 -7.89 28.36 -9.61
C ARG A 26 -6.53 27.85 -10.11
N PRO A 27 -5.41 28.50 -9.72
CA PRO A 27 -4.06 28.03 -10.05
C PRO A 27 -3.67 26.71 -9.35
N TYR A 28 -4.61 26.07 -8.66
CA TYR A 28 -4.49 24.73 -8.07
C TYR A 28 -5.81 23.99 -8.26
N LEU A 29 -5.73 22.67 -8.37
CA LEU A 29 -6.90 21.83 -8.52
C LEU A 29 -7.71 21.79 -7.23
N ARG A 30 -9.03 21.84 -7.38
CA ARG A 30 -9.98 21.47 -6.33
C ARG A 30 -10.83 20.31 -6.84
N ALA A 31 -11.31 19.47 -5.94
CA ALA A 31 -12.14 18.34 -6.29
C ALA A 31 -13.35 18.29 -5.36
N ASP A 32 -14.51 17.98 -5.95
CA ASP A 32 -15.65 17.46 -5.19
C ASP A 32 -15.40 15.97 -4.98
N VAL A 33 -15.51 15.51 -3.73
CA VAL A 33 -15.14 14.15 -3.35
C VAL A 33 -16.24 13.47 -2.54
N GLU A 34 -16.38 12.17 -2.76
CA GLU A 34 -17.16 11.26 -1.93
C GLU A 34 -16.20 10.42 -1.09
N PHE A 35 -16.33 10.48 0.24
CA PHE A 35 -15.54 9.61 1.10
C PHE A 35 -16.06 8.17 1.04
N LEU A 36 -15.13 7.23 0.90
CA LEU A 36 -15.45 5.81 0.86
C LEU A 36 -15.35 5.21 2.26
N GLU A 37 -16.22 4.25 2.54
CA GLU A 37 -16.04 3.34 3.66
C GLU A 37 -14.91 2.35 3.36
N ASP A 38 -14.32 1.77 4.40
CA ASP A 38 -13.27 0.76 4.29
C ASP A 38 -13.59 -0.40 5.24
N PRO A 39 -14.71 -1.12 5.01
CA PRO A 39 -15.12 -2.24 5.86
C PRO A 39 -14.06 -3.35 5.83
N LEU A 40 -13.97 -4.11 6.92
CA LEU A 40 -13.00 -5.21 6.99
C LEU A 40 -13.28 -6.29 5.95
N GLY A 41 -14.54 -6.64 5.73
CA GLY A 41 -14.91 -7.79 4.90
C GLY A 41 -14.71 -9.13 5.62
N PRO A 42 -15.12 -10.24 5.01
CA PRO A 42 -15.04 -11.56 5.62
C PRO A 42 -13.60 -12.06 5.72
N ASP A 43 -13.28 -12.69 6.86
CA ASP A 43 -12.00 -13.34 7.14
C ASP A 43 -10.77 -12.41 7.14
N ALA A 44 -10.99 -11.10 7.31
CA ALA A 44 -9.92 -10.09 7.26
C ALA A 44 -8.75 -10.38 8.20
N ASP A 45 -9.02 -10.85 9.42
CA ASP A 45 -7.98 -11.19 10.40
C ASP A 45 -7.13 -12.38 9.93
N SER A 46 -7.76 -13.46 9.46
CA SER A 46 -7.04 -14.64 8.96
C SER A 46 -6.23 -14.32 7.70
N LEU A 47 -6.76 -13.47 6.82
CA LEU A 47 -6.04 -12.98 5.65
C LEU A 47 -4.86 -12.09 6.03
N ALA A 48 -5.02 -11.23 7.05
CA ALA A 48 -3.94 -10.39 7.54
C ALA A 48 -2.78 -11.24 8.08
N GLU A 49 -3.07 -12.29 8.85
CA GLU A 49 -2.05 -13.23 9.31
C GLU A 49 -1.31 -13.92 8.15
N ALA A 50 -2.04 -14.34 7.11
CA ALA A 50 -1.44 -14.96 5.93
C ALA A 50 -0.56 -13.99 5.15
N VAL A 51 -1.04 -12.76 4.93
CA VAL A 51 -0.29 -11.70 4.27
C VAL A 51 0.95 -11.32 5.08
N ALA A 52 0.85 -11.22 6.41
CA ALA A 52 1.99 -10.89 7.28
C ALA A 52 3.13 -11.90 7.12
N ARG A 53 2.82 -13.20 7.04
CA ARG A 53 3.84 -14.25 6.79
C ARG A 53 4.50 -14.12 5.42
N LEU A 54 3.73 -13.83 4.37
CA LEU A 54 4.27 -13.61 3.03
C LEU A 54 5.13 -12.35 2.97
N PHE A 55 4.68 -11.29 3.65
CA PHE A 55 5.33 -10.00 3.68
C PHE A 55 6.64 -10.02 4.47
N GLU A 56 6.76 -10.84 5.51
CA GLU A 56 8.00 -11.04 6.27
C GLU A 56 9.19 -11.38 5.36
N GLY A 57 8.99 -12.29 4.39
CA GLY A 57 10.03 -12.65 3.43
C GLY A 57 10.45 -11.48 2.53
N VAL A 58 9.52 -10.57 2.21
CA VAL A 58 9.82 -9.35 1.45
C VAL A 58 10.61 -8.35 2.29
N VAL A 59 10.22 -8.15 3.56
CA VAL A 59 10.93 -7.28 4.50
C VAL A 59 12.37 -7.74 4.66
N GLN A 60 12.59 -9.02 4.94
CA GLN A 60 13.93 -9.60 5.09
C GLN A 60 14.78 -9.41 3.81
N ALA A 61 14.19 -9.57 2.63
CA ALA A 61 14.90 -9.37 1.36
C ALA A 61 15.29 -7.90 1.13
N ILE A 62 14.46 -6.94 1.55
CA ILE A 62 14.75 -5.50 1.46
C ILE A 62 15.85 -5.11 2.44
N GLU A 63 15.76 -5.59 3.69
CA GLU A 63 16.72 -5.31 4.75
C GLU A 63 18.10 -5.89 4.43
N ALA A 64 18.16 -7.12 3.89
CA ALA A 64 19.42 -7.76 3.48
C ALA A 64 20.17 -6.96 2.40
N ARG A 65 19.46 -6.15 1.60
CA ARG A 65 20.06 -5.27 0.58
C ARG A 65 20.45 -3.90 1.13
N GLY A 66 20.23 -3.63 2.42
CA GLY A 66 20.60 -2.39 3.09
C GLY A 66 19.81 -1.16 2.61
N HIS A 67 18.65 -1.36 1.96
CA HIS A 67 17.93 -0.28 1.31
C HIS A 67 17.04 0.53 2.26
N VAL A 68 16.40 -0.10 3.26
CA VAL A 68 15.42 0.53 4.14
C VAL A 68 15.34 -0.21 5.48
N ILE A 69 15.21 0.52 6.60
CA ILE A 69 14.75 -0.04 7.88
C ILE A 69 13.23 0.06 7.87
N ILE A 70 12.55 -1.08 7.86
CA ILE A 70 11.09 -1.13 7.98
C ILE A 70 10.75 -1.11 9.48
N ASP A 71 9.77 -0.31 9.88
CA ASP A 71 9.31 -0.28 11.27
C ASP A 71 8.88 -1.68 11.71
N GLU A 72 9.66 -2.29 12.61
CA GLU A 72 9.50 -3.67 13.11
C GLU A 72 8.09 -3.97 13.66
N ARG A 73 7.31 -2.94 13.99
CA ARG A 73 5.92 -3.08 14.48
C ARG A 73 4.90 -3.36 13.39
N TRP A 74 5.33 -3.46 12.13
CA TRP A 74 4.42 -3.73 11.00
C TRP A 74 3.59 -5.01 11.19
N ASN A 75 4.12 -6.02 11.90
CA ASN A 75 3.45 -7.29 12.17
C ASN A 75 2.41 -7.22 13.31
N GLN A 76 2.30 -6.07 14.01
CA GLN A 76 1.31 -5.81 15.06
C GLN A 76 0.14 -4.96 14.56
N LEU A 77 0.15 -4.58 13.28
CA LEU A 77 -0.89 -3.76 12.67
C LEU A 77 -2.20 -4.54 12.55
N ASP A 78 -3.32 -3.85 12.76
CA ASP A 78 -4.64 -4.38 12.43
C ASP A 78 -4.76 -4.65 10.91
N PRO A 79 -5.71 -5.49 10.45
CA PRO A 79 -5.82 -5.87 9.04
C PRO A 79 -5.84 -4.69 8.06
N ARG A 80 -6.52 -3.60 8.43
CA ARG A 80 -6.62 -2.42 7.57
C ARG A 80 -5.28 -1.73 7.46
N SER A 81 -4.64 -1.46 8.60
CA SER A 81 -3.33 -0.81 8.65
C SER A 81 -2.24 -1.65 7.97
N LEU A 82 -2.27 -2.98 8.15
CA LEU A 82 -1.37 -3.90 7.48
C LEU A 82 -1.52 -3.82 5.96
N SER A 83 -2.75 -3.84 5.43
CA SER A 83 -2.96 -3.76 3.98
C SER A 83 -2.34 -2.50 3.36
N TYR A 84 -2.57 -1.32 3.95
CA TYR A 84 -1.94 -0.10 3.44
C TYR A 84 -0.42 -0.10 3.58
N ARG A 85 0.13 -0.72 4.64
CA ARG A 85 1.57 -0.87 4.82
C ARG A 85 2.18 -1.73 3.73
N VAL A 86 1.55 -2.87 3.42
CA VAL A 86 1.98 -3.80 2.37
C VAL A 86 1.91 -3.10 1.01
N ALA A 87 0.78 -2.47 0.67
CA ALA A 87 0.62 -1.72 -0.58
C ALA A 87 1.67 -0.61 -0.77
N ALA A 88 2.10 0.05 0.31
CA ALA A 88 3.11 1.10 0.27
C ALA A 88 4.54 0.57 0.01
N ILE A 89 4.83 -0.67 0.44
CA ILE A 89 6.17 -1.26 0.35
C ILE A 89 6.32 -2.14 -0.90
N LEU A 90 5.22 -2.70 -1.41
CA LEU A 90 5.23 -3.51 -2.63
C LEU A 90 5.94 -2.78 -3.80
N PRO A 91 6.85 -3.45 -4.51
CA PRO A 91 7.46 -2.94 -5.74
C PRO A 91 6.47 -3.03 -6.91
N ALA A 92 5.35 -2.31 -6.79
CA ALA A 92 4.26 -2.28 -7.75
C ALA A 92 4.38 -1.08 -8.70
N ALA A 93 3.80 -1.19 -9.90
CA ALA A 93 3.55 -0.04 -10.77
C ALA A 93 2.38 0.80 -10.21
N ASP A 94 2.27 2.06 -10.64
CA ASP A 94 1.23 2.97 -10.15
C ASP A 94 -0.19 2.47 -10.45
N ASP A 95 -0.40 1.81 -11.59
CA ASP A 95 -1.70 1.19 -11.92
C ASP A 95 -2.09 0.10 -10.91
N THR A 96 -1.13 -0.69 -10.43
CA THR A 96 -1.38 -1.71 -9.39
C THR A 96 -1.61 -1.08 -8.03
N ARG A 97 -0.91 0.02 -7.69
CA ARG A 97 -1.20 0.76 -6.45
C ARG A 97 -2.60 1.37 -6.49
N GLN A 98 -3.00 1.91 -7.64
CA GLN A 98 -4.33 2.45 -7.85
C GLN A 98 -5.39 1.35 -7.78
N GLU A 99 -5.15 0.19 -8.39
CA GLU A 99 -6.00 -1.01 -8.26
C GLU A 99 -6.24 -1.36 -6.78
N LEU A 100 -5.16 -1.48 -5.99
CA LEU A 100 -5.26 -1.78 -4.55
C LEU A 100 -6.04 -0.70 -3.78
N LEU A 101 -5.88 0.58 -4.13
CA LEU A 101 -6.59 1.69 -3.51
C LEU A 101 -8.10 1.66 -3.78
N GLU A 102 -8.49 1.16 -4.95
CA GLU A 102 -9.88 1.09 -5.41
C GLU A 102 -10.67 -0.11 -4.85
N ILE A 103 -9.99 -1.15 -4.35
CA ILE A 103 -10.65 -2.30 -3.74
C ILE A 103 -11.47 -1.87 -2.51
N LEU A 104 -12.74 -2.27 -2.47
CA LEU A 104 -13.73 -1.68 -1.57
C LEU A 104 -13.60 -2.14 -0.11
N ASP A 105 -13.16 -3.37 0.15
CA ASP A 105 -13.00 -3.93 1.49
C ASP A 105 -11.58 -4.44 1.75
N VAL A 106 -11.20 -4.46 3.03
CA VAL A 106 -9.84 -4.83 3.47
C VAL A 106 -9.49 -6.27 3.13
N ALA A 107 -10.41 -7.21 3.32
CA ALA A 107 -10.20 -8.63 3.04
C ALA A 107 -9.90 -8.87 1.55
N SER A 108 -10.68 -8.27 0.65
CA SER A 108 -10.41 -8.32 -0.79
C SER A 108 -9.06 -7.72 -1.16
N ARG A 109 -8.68 -6.61 -0.51
CA ARG A 109 -7.36 -5.97 -0.71
C ARG A 109 -6.22 -6.88 -0.25
N LEU A 110 -6.34 -7.48 0.93
CA LEU A 110 -5.36 -8.45 1.46
C LEU A 110 -5.23 -9.70 0.57
N ARG A 111 -6.32 -10.21 0.00
CA ARG A 111 -6.26 -11.33 -0.97
C ARG A 111 -5.44 -10.94 -2.19
N ARG A 112 -5.69 -9.76 -2.74
CA ARG A 112 -4.94 -9.24 -3.89
C ARG A 112 -3.46 -9.04 -3.57
N GLU A 113 -3.16 -8.52 -2.39
CA GLU A 113 -1.79 -8.37 -1.90
C GLU A 113 -1.08 -9.72 -1.74
N ALA A 114 -1.76 -10.74 -1.21
CA ALA A 114 -1.21 -12.09 -1.12
C ALA A 114 -0.84 -12.65 -2.51
N GLU A 115 -1.70 -12.48 -3.51
CA GLU A 115 -1.40 -12.89 -4.90
C GLU A 115 -0.14 -12.20 -5.44
N LEU A 116 -0.03 -10.88 -5.24
CA LEU A 116 1.12 -10.09 -5.67
C LEU A 116 2.40 -10.53 -4.97
N LEU A 117 2.36 -10.73 -3.64
CA LEU A 117 3.49 -11.21 -2.85
C LEU A 117 3.97 -12.59 -3.29
N MET A 118 3.04 -13.53 -3.51
CA MET A 118 3.37 -14.87 -4.04
C MET A 118 4.01 -14.79 -5.43
N SER A 119 3.54 -13.88 -6.29
CA SER A 119 4.14 -13.66 -7.61
C SER A 119 5.57 -13.13 -7.52
N ILE A 120 5.84 -12.20 -6.60
CA ILE A 120 7.19 -11.68 -6.35
C ILE A 120 8.12 -12.79 -5.86
N HIS A 121 7.66 -13.62 -4.93
CA HIS A 121 8.46 -14.72 -4.40
C HIS A 121 8.88 -15.70 -5.50
N ARG A 122 7.96 -16.07 -6.39
CA ARG A 122 8.24 -16.95 -7.53
C ARG A 122 9.30 -16.37 -8.47
N ILE A 123 9.20 -15.08 -8.81
CA ILE A 123 10.18 -14.41 -9.67
C ILE A 123 11.56 -14.37 -9.00
N GLY A 124 11.61 -14.10 -7.68
CA GLY A 124 12.86 -14.09 -6.92
C GLY A 124 13.55 -15.45 -6.87
N VAL A 125 12.78 -16.54 -6.77
CA VAL A 125 13.30 -17.92 -6.78
C VAL A 125 13.86 -18.27 -8.17
N GLU A 126 13.15 -17.94 -9.25
CA GLU A 126 13.62 -18.21 -10.62
C GLU A 126 14.89 -17.43 -10.98
N ALA A 127 15.00 -16.17 -10.54
CA ALA A 127 16.18 -15.33 -10.79
C ALA A 127 17.42 -15.75 -9.98
N GLY A 128 17.25 -16.45 -8.86
CA GLY A 128 18.35 -16.98 -8.04
C GLY A 128 18.84 -18.38 -8.44
N ALA A 129 18.14 -19.05 -9.36
CA ALA A 129 18.46 -20.39 -9.85
C ALA A 129 19.20 -20.41 -11.21
N ALA A 130 19.52 -19.24 -11.76
CA ALA A 130 20.27 -19.03 -13.00
C ALA A 130 21.67 -18.44 -12.69
#